data_AF-A0A2V9Q5D8-F1
#
_entry.id   AF-A0A2V9Q5D8-F1
#
_cell.length_a   1.000
_cell.length_b   1.000
_cell.length_c   1.000
_cell.angle_alpha   90.00
_cell.angle_beta   90.00
_cell.angle_gamma   90.00
#
_symmetry.space_group_name_H-M   'P 1'
#
loop_
_entity.id
_entity.type
_entity.pdbx_description
1 polymer ?
#
loop_
_entity_poly.entity_id
_entity_poly.type
_entity_poly.pdbx_seq_one_letter_code
_entity_poly.pdbx_strand_id
1 'polypeptide(L)'
;MDALLQRKIEKRSQTVRLQGRILFLTEDPALIKKQLAGEDLPWDTKNPQNNPKLRDDISTDEITPAHICFFFDETLGEFPYTGLKCGAELPIQRGDVKRGGFVAAVSGKRRGKGSSREQSPYAELCAGIELVIAENIERIYKQNCQNLGVLTSTDFSLIEKIRSGDEIPLSVFTAGEDEITRQIIEYGGLFQFNLARMQGKVFLPPIGAKMEYHGLGNVRRYSTPPMTLAEKIFARHMVSTSEGISNDHVGTGAPTRRGEQGSPSLGVPAVKSGDSGFARTDLRFSHEYVNPMAAIFFDKLVGRDAPINDPGSVLFFRDHLTFLDEVLSEQKRKMGLLDLATQLKLKQGEFA
;
A
#
# COMPACT_ATOMS: atom_id res chain seq x y z
N MET A 1 -15.69 12.93 14.70
CA MET A 1 -15.85 12.71 13.24
C MET A 1 -15.81 14.02 12.47
N ASP A 2 -16.37 15.11 13.00
CA ASP A 2 -16.34 16.44 12.37
C ASP A 2 -14.91 16.98 12.10
N ALA A 3 -13.98 16.81 13.04
CA ALA A 3 -12.59 17.22 12.86
C ALA A 3 -11.87 16.49 11.70
N LEU A 4 -12.27 15.25 11.40
CA LEU A 4 -11.73 14.46 10.28
C LEU A 4 -12.28 14.92 8.94
N LEU A 5 -13.57 15.20 8.88
CA LEU A 5 -14.24 15.68 7.67
C LEU A 5 -13.81 17.10 7.30
N GLN A 6 -13.32 17.88 8.26
CA GLN A 6 -12.78 19.24 8.04
C GLN A 6 -11.30 19.26 7.64
N ARG A 7 -10.57 18.14 7.72
CA ARG A 7 -9.17 18.09 7.27
C ARG A 7 -9.08 18.45 5.79
N LYS A 8 -8.16 19.36 5.46
CA LYS A 8 -7.91 19.75 4.08
C LYS A 8 -7.27 18.57 3.34
N ILE A 9 -7.96 18.07 2.32
CA ILE A 9 -7.49 17.01 1.43
C ILE A 9 -7.53 17.53 0.00
N GLU A 10 -6.37 17.45 -0.67
CA GLU A 10 -6.15 17.86 -2.05
C GLU A 10 -5.52 16.70 -2.82
N LYS A 11 -5.84 16.59 -4.11
CA LYS A 11 -5.11 15.69 -5.01
C LYS A 11 -3.68 16.18 -5.18
N ARG A 12 -2.76 15.25 -5.45
CA ARG A 12 -1.43 15.55 -5.97
C ARG A 12 -1.54 16.40 -7.24
N SER A 13 -0.47 17.15 -7.51
CA SER A 13 -0.30 17.83 -8.79
C SER A 13 -0.41 16.82 -9.94
N GLN A 14 -0.83 17.29 -11.11
CA GLN A 14 -0.87 16.49 -12.34
C GLN A 14 0.53 16.08 -12.82
N THR A 15 1.57 16.71 -12.28
CA THR A 15 2.96 16.37 -12.48
C THR A 15 3.65 16.13 -11.14
N VAL A 16 4.66 15.25 -11.14
CA VAL A 16 5.51 14.95 -10.00
C VAL A 16 6.94 15.32 -10.37
N ARG A 17 7.63 15.99 -9.44
CA ARG A 17 9.05 16.30 -9.57
C ARG A 17 9.79 15.57 -8.45
N LEU A 18 10.66 14.64 -8.83
CA LEU A 18 11.46 13.84 -7.90
C LEU A 18 12.88 14.42 -7.86
N GLN A 19 13.36 14.81 -6.67
CA GLN A 19 14.68 15.41 -6.48
C GLN A 19 15.49 14.60 -5.48
N GLY A 20 16.61 14.06 -5.94
CA GLY A 20 17.52 13.28 -5.11
C GLY A 20 18.29 12.28 -5.94
N ARG A 21 19.10 11.46 -5.27
CA ARG A 21 19.92 10.43 -5.91
C ARG A 21 19.09 9.19 -6.23
N ILE A 22 19.60 8.32 -7.10
CA ILE A 22 18.95 7.05 -7.46
C ILE A 22 19.82 5.91 -6.95
N LEU A 23 19.26 5.04 -6.11
CA LEU A 23 19.94 3.86 -5.61
C LEU A 23 19.68 2.67 -6.55
N PHE A 24 20.70 2.22 -7.26
CA PHE A 24 20.67 0.96 -8.00
C PHE A 24 21.07 -0.19 -7.08
N LEU A 25 20.15 -1.12 -6.88
CA LEU A 25 20.36 -2.34 -6.10
C LEU A 25 21.02 -3.38 -7.01
N THR A 26 22.35 -3.36 -7.08
CA THR A 26 23.17 -4.17 -8.01
C THR A 26 23.63 -5.50 -7.43
N GLU A 27 23.99 -6.47 -8.28
CA GLU A 27 24.56 -7.74 -7.81
C GLU A 27 25.95 -7.56 -7.19
N ASP A 28 26.69 -6.55 -7.65
CA ASP A 28 28.02 -6.23 -7.17
C ASP A 28 27.96 -5.37 -5.89
N PRO A 29 28.46 -5.86 -4.73
CA PRO A 29 28.48 -5.10 -3.49
C PRO A 29 29.38 -3.86 -3.55
N ALA A 30 30.42 -3.84 -4.40
CA ALA A 30 31.31 -2.70 -4.55
C ALA A 30 30.58 -1.50 -5.19
N LEU A 31 29.72 -1.75 -6.18
CA LEU A 31 28.90 -0.72 -6.81
C LEU A 31 27.86 -0.14 -5.86
N ILE A 32 27.29 -0.94 -4.95
CA ILE A 32 26.43 -0.42 -3.88
C ILE A 32 27.24 0.48 -2.93
N LYS A 33 28.39 0.02 -2.46
CA LYS A 33 29.24 0.81 -1.54
C LYS A 33 29.67 2.15 -2.15
N LYS A 34 29.98 2.19 -3.45
CA LYS A 34 30.26 3.43 -4.19
C LYS A 34 29.09 4.42 -4.13
N GLN A 35 27.87 3.94 -4.36
CA GLN A 35 26.66 4.77 -4.25
C GLN A 35 26.47 5.32 -2.84
N LEU A 36 26.65 4.49 -1.81
CA LEU A 36 26.56 4.92 -0.42
C LEU A 36 27.65 5.94 -0.06
N ALA A 37 28.81 5.88 -0.70
CA ALA A 37 29.90 6.85 -0.56
C ALA A 37 29.70 8.16 -1.36
N GLY A 38 28.60 8.28 -2.12
CA GLY A 38 28.25 9.51 -2.85
C GLY A 38 28.44 9.45 -4.36
N GLU A 39 28.89 8.32 -4.93
CA GLU A 39 29.11 8.18 -6.39
C GLU A 39 27.83 7.67 -7.09
N ASP A 40 27.31 8.42 -8.06
CA ASP A 40 26.16 7.97 -8.84
C ASP A 40 26.60 7.05 -9.98
N LEU A 41 25.95 5.89 -10.11
CA LEU A 41 26.25 4.94 -11.19
C LEU A 41 25.67 5.40 -12.52
N PRO A 42 26.32 5.13 -13.66
CA PRO A 42 25.74 5.40 -14.96
C PRO A 42 24.52 4.49 -15.23
N TRP A 43 23.59 4.99 -16.04
CA TRP A 43 22.49 4.19 -16.59
C TRP A 43 22.18 4.66 -18.01
N ASP A 44 22.52 3.85 -19.01
CA ASP A 44 22.34 4.14 -20.42
C ASP A 44 21.14 3.32 -20.96
N THR A 45 20.10 4.04 -21.40
CA THR A 45 18.90 3.44 -22.00
C THR A 45 19.11 3.00 -23.46
N LYS A 46 20.15 3.51 -24.13
CA LYS A 46 20.50 3.16 -25.53
C LYS A 46 21.41 1.94 -25.59
N ASN A 47 22.27 1.76 -24.57
CA ASN A 47 23.18 0.62 -24.46
C ASN A 47 23.01 -0.11 -23.12
N PRO A 48 21.84 -0.73 -22.86
CA PRO A 48 21.53 -1.32 -21.56
C PRO A 48 22.49 -2.44 -21.14
N GLN A 49 23.18 -3.08 -22.09
CA GLN A 49 24.22 -4.09 -21.84
C GLN A 49 25.44 -3.55 -21.07
N ASN A 50 25.65 -2.23 -21.07
CA ASN A 50 26.74 -1.58 -20.35
C ASN A 50 26.34 -1.18 -18.92
N ASN A 51 25.06 -1.33 -18.55
CA ASN A 51 24.57 -0.93 -17.24
C ASN A 51 24.99 -1.94 -16.15
N PRO A 52 25.09 -1.48 -14.89
CA PRO A 52 25.26 -2.38 -13.76
C PRO A 52 24.17 -3.44 -13.74
N LYS A 53 24.57 -4.70 -13.53
CA LYS A 53 23.61 -5.79 -13.38
C LYS A 53 22.84 -5.63 -12.07
N LEU A 54 21.52 -5.52 -12.17
CA LEU A 54 20.62 -5.34 -11.04
C LEU A 54 20.34 -6.65 -10.31
N ARG A 55 20.06 -6.58 -9.01
CA ARG A 55 19.60 -7.72 -8.22
C ARG A 55 18.14 -8.03 -8.53
N ASP A 56 17.90 -9.28 -8.92
CA ASP A 56 16.60 -9.90 -9.00
C ASP A 56 16.13 -10.45 -7.64
N ASP A 57 14.84 -10.78 -7.53
CA ASP A 57 14.26 -11.54 -6.42
C ASP A 57 14.44 -10.88 -5.04
N ILE A 58 14.53 -9.55 -4.97
CA ILE A 58 14.68 -8.86 -3.68
C ILE A 58 13.40 -9.03 -2.85
N SER A 59 13.50 -9.78 -1.77
CA SER A 59 12.39 -10.10 -0.87
C SER A 59 12.09 -9.01 0.16
N THR A 60 10.89 -9.02 0.77
CA THR A 60 10.58 -8.14 1.91
C THR A 60 11.49 -8.38 3.13
N ASP A 61 12.02 -9.59 3.30
CA ASP A 61 13.06 -9.89 4.29
C ASP A 61 14.41 -9.24 3.97
N GLU A 62 14.76 -9.08 2.71
CA GLU A 62 15.98 -8.36 2.31
C GLU A 62 15.81 -6.85 2.46
N ILE A 63 14.62 -6.32 2.20
CA ILE A 63 14.31 -4.89 2.44
C ILE A 63 14.29 -4.60 3.93
N THR A 64 13.62 -5.43 4.72
CA THR A 64 13.40 -5.22 6.15
C THR A 64 13.40 -6.59 6.86
N PRO A 65 14.56 -7.02 7.38
CA PRO A 65 14.66 -8.30 8.08
C PRO A 65 13.63 -8.43 9.21
N ALA A 66 13.15 -9.64 9.50
CA ALA A 66 12.04 -9.86 10.45
C ALA A 66 12.24 -9.20 11.83
N HIS A 67 13.46 -9.22 12.36
CA HIS A 67 13.77 -8.60 13.67
C HIS A 67 13.74 -7.07 13.65
N ILE A 68 13.84 -6.45 12.47
CA ILE A 68 13.66 -5.00 12.28
C ILE A 68 12.17 -4.65 12.29
N CYS A 69 11.27 -5.60 11.99
CA CYS A 69 9.83 -5.36 12.08
C CYS A 69 9.33 -5.21 13.53
N PHE A 70 10.23 -5.23 14.52
CA PHE A 70 9.92 -4.81 15.89
C PHE A 70 9.88 -3.28 16.04
N PHE A 71 10.48 -2.55 15.11
CA PHE A 71 10.24 -1.12 14.94
C PHE A 71 8.93 -0.93 14.16
N PHE A 72 8.15 0.06 14.56
CA PHE A 72 6.82 0.34 13.99
C PHE A 72 6.58 1.83 13.73
N ASP A 73 7.63 2.64 13.89
CA ASP A 73 7.65 4.08 13.65
C ASP A 73 8.66 4.46 12.55
N GLU A 74 8.97 5.75 12.41
CA GLU A 74 9.88 6.28 11.38
C GLU A 74 11.34 5.80 11.55
N THR A 75 11.69 5.17 12.67
CA THR A 75 12.99 4.50 12.86
C THR A 75 13.21 3.40 11.82
N LEU A 76 12.13 2.82 11.25
CA LEU A 76 12.22 1.89 10.13
C LEU A 76 13.00 2.45 8.94
N GLY A 77 13.00 3.77 8.73
CA GLY A 77 13.78 4.45 7.70
C GLY A 77 15.29 4.31 7.84
N GLU A 78 15.79 3.82 8.97
CA GLU A 78 17.21 3.54 9.15
C GLU A 78 17.63 2.17 8.64
N PHE A 79 16.70 1.31 8.23
CA PHE A 79 16.99 -0.09 7.92
C PHE A 79 16.64 -0.60 6.51
N PRO A 80 16.22 0.20 5.51
CA PRO A 80 16.00 -0.35 4.17
C PRO A 80 17.23 -1.08 3.65
N TYR A 81 16.99 -2.28 3.13
CA TYR A 81 17.97 -3.15 2.47
C TYR A 81 19.09 -3.69 3.35
N THR A 82 19.02 -3.60 4.68
CA THR A 82 20.06 -4.19 5.55
C THR A 82 20.12 -5.72 5.49
N GLY A 83 19.09 -6.36 4.91
CA GLY A 83 19.06 -7.79 4.62
C GLY A 83 19.51 -8.14 3.20
N LEU A 84 19.73 -7.16 2.32
CA LEU A 84 20.06 -7.37 0.91
C LEU A 84 21.41 -8.07 0.77
N LYS A 85 21.40 -9.25 0.15
CA LYS A 85 22.62 -10.00 -0.16
C LYS A 85 23.09 -9.72 -1.58
N CYS A 86 24.36 -9.34 -1.71
CA CYS A 86 25.06 -9.15 -2.97
C CYS A 86 26.29 -10.07 -2.98
N GLY A 87 26.16 -11.23 -3.62
CA GLY A 87 27.10 -12.33 -3.44
C GLY A 87 27.11 -12.83 -2.00
N ALA A 88 28.27 -12.80 -1.35
CA ALA A 88 28.45 -13.22 0.04
C ALA A 88 28.33 -12.06 1.06
N GLU A 89 28.05 -10.84 0.59
CA GLU A 89 28.09 -9.64 1.41
C GLU A 89 26.70 -9.04 1.68
N LEU A 90 26.59 -8.31 2.80
CA LEU A 90 25.49 -7.40 3.13
C LEU A 90 26.02 -5.96 3.04
N PRO A 91 25.99 -5.33 1.85
CA PRO A 91 26.72 -4.08 1.62
C PRO A 91 26.07 -2.84 2.24
N ILE A 92 24.83 -2.94 2.74
CA ILE A 92 24.05 -1.81 3.26
C ILE A 92 23.90 -1.96 4.78
N GLN A 93 24.31 -0.94 5.52
CA GLN A 93 24.24 -0.87 6.98
C GLN A 93 23.17 0.12 7.44
N ARG A 94 22.92 0.14 8.74
CA ARG A 94 21.93 1.02 9.38
C ARG A 94 22.20 2.49 9.04
N GLY A 95 21.18 3.15 8.48
CA GLY A 95 21.12 4.55 8.13
C GLY A 95 21.81 4.92 6.81
N ASP A 96 22.45 3.97 6.12
CA ASP A 96 23.20 4.24 4.89
C ASP A 96 22.30 4.81 3.80
N VAL A 97 21.13 4.20 3.58
CA VAL A 97 20.16 4.63 2.56
C VAL A 97 19.62 6.04 2.87
N LYS A 98 19.22 6.27 4.13
CA LYS A 98 18.68 7.55 4.59
C LYS A 98 19.69 8.69 4.46
N ARG A 99 20.96 8.44 4.80
CA ARG A 99 22.05 9.43 4.62
C ARG A 99 22.43 9.61 3.15
N GLY A 100 22.17 8.62 2.31
CA GLY A 100 22.51 8.64 0.89
C GLY A 100 21.68 9.63 0.06
N GLY A 101 20.57 10.17 0.59
CA GLY A 101 19.76 11.18 -0.08
C GLY A 101 19.08 10.66 -1.36
N PHE A 102 18.69 9.39 -1.35
CA PHE A 102 18.06 8.75 -2.50
C PHE A 102 16.55 9.07 -2.54
N VAL A 103 16.06 9.49 -3.70
CA VAL A 103 14.62 9.69 -3.96
C VAL A 103 13.99 8.48 -4.65
N ALA A 104 14.81 7.66 -5.31
CA ALA A 104 14.35 6.46 -6.01
C ALA A 104 15.26 5.26 -5.77
N ALA A 105 14.67 4.06 -5.79
CA ALA A 105 15.39 2.79 -5.75
C ALA A 105 15.07 1.93 -6.97
N VAL A 106 16.09 1.33 -7.57
CA VAL A 106 16.01 0.58 -8.83
C VAL A 106 16.51 -0.85 -8.63
N SER A 107 15.72 -1.84 -9.04
CA SER A 107 16.10 -3.26 -8.99
C SER A 107 15.77 -4.00 -10.29
N GLY A 108 16.20 -5.27 -10.37
CA GLY A 108 15.84 -6.15 -11.47
C GLY A 108 14.41 -6.70 -11.31
N LYS A 109 14.25 -7.98 -11.56
CA LYS A 109 12.97 -8.70 -11.55
C LYS A 109 12.51 -9.02 -10.12
N ARG A 110 11.20 -9.20 -9.96
CA ARG A 110 10.53 -9.76 -8.77
C ARG A 110 10.81 -9.00 -7.48
N ARG A 111 10.72 -7.68 -7.55
CA ARG A 111 10.84 -6.78 -6.39
C ARG A 111 9.70 -7.03 -5.41
N GLY A 112 10.03 -7.23 -4.13
CA GLY A 112 9.05 -7.27 -3.03
C GLY A 112 8.42 -8.65 -2.81
N LYS A 113 9.12 -9.74 -3.16
CA LYS A 113 8.59 -11.10 -2.95
C LYS A 113 8.54 -11.49 -1.48
N GLY A 114 7.71 -12.49 -1.16
CA GLY A 114 7.62 -13.08 0.16
C GLY A 114 6.47 -12.50 0.99
N SER A 115 6.72 -12.27 2.28
CA SER A 115 5.66 -11.85 3.21
C SER A 115 5.08 -10.47 2.89
N SER A 116 3.78 -10.31 3.15
CA SER A 116 3.04 -9.05 3.04
C SER A 116 3.42 -8.08 4.17
N ARG A 117 4.63 -7.51 4.11
CA ARG A 117 5.12 -6.54 5.09
C ARG A 117 4.97 -5.13 4.53
N GLU A 118 4.00 -4.39 5.06
CA GLU A 118 3.87 -2.95 4.77
C GLU A 118 5.03 -2.15 5.39
N GLN A 119 5.72 -2.71 6.38
CA GLN A 119 6.96 -2.17 6.95
C GLN A 119 8.06 -1.98 5.91
N SER A 120 8.10 -2.81 4.86
CA SER A 120 9.14 -2.70 3.82
C SER A 120 9.05 -1.41 3.00
N PRO A 121 7.93 -1.13 2.30
CA PRO A 121 7.77 0.15 1.63
C PRO A 121 7.69 1.33 2.60
N TYR A 122 7.24 1.13 3.85
CA TYR A 122 7.27 2.19 4.86
C TYR A 122 8.71 2.55 5.29
N ALA A 123 9.59 1.56 5.42
CA ALA A 123 11.01 1.78 5.68
C ALA A 123 11.65 2.58 4.52
N GLU A 124 11.35 2.22 3.27
CA GLU A 124 11.82 2.95 2.09
C GLU A 124 11.33 4.40 2.11
N LEU A 125 10.04 4.62 2.36
CA LEU A 125 9.44 5.95 2.50
C LEU A 125 10.14 6.77 3.60
N CYS A 126 10.34 6.19 4.79
CA CYS A 126 10.99 6.87 5.92
C CYS A 126 12.49 7.15 5.69
N ALA A 127 13.11 6.51 4.70
CA ALA A 127 14.47 6.78 4.24
C ALA A 127 14.55 7.84 3.13
N GLY A 128 13.40 8.34 2.65
CA GLY A 128 13.31 9.34 1.58
C GLY A 128 13.04 8.78 0.19
N ILE A 129 12.83 7.47 0.04
CA ILE A 129 12.47 6.87 -1.24
C ILE A 129 11.00 7.17 -1.55
N GLU A 130 10.78 7.91 -2.63
CA GLU A 130 9.44 8.27 -3.14
C GLU A 130 9.02 7.41 -4.34
N LEU A 131 9.99 6.80 -5.04
CA LEU A 131 9.75 5.98 -6.24
C LEU A 131 10.55 4.66 -6.21
N VAL A 132 9.87 3.56 -6.50
CA VAL A 132 10.50 2.26 -6.78
C VAL A 132 10.38 1.92 -8.26
N ILE A 133 11.51 1.61 -8.90
CA ILE A 133 11.58 1.16 -10.29
C ILE A 133 12.10 -0.28 -10.32
N ALA A 134 11.42 -1.17 -11.03
CA ALA A 134 11.89 -2.55 -11.19
C ALA A 134 11.40 -3.14 -12.52
N GLU A 135 12.06 -4.18 -13.03
CA GLU A 135 11.57 -4.87 -14.24
C GLU A 135 10.17 -5.46 -14.05
N ASN A 136 9.88 -5.94 -12.83
CA ASN A 136 8.53 -6.21 -12.37
C ASN A 136 8.48 -6.17 -10.83
N ILE A 137 7.28 -5.91 -10.32
CA ILE A 137 7.01 -5.68 -8.91
C ILE A 137 5.90 -6.63 -8.46
N GLU A 138 6.13 -7.32 -7.35
CA GLU A 138 5.17 -8.26 -6.78
C GLU A 138 3.91 -7.51 -6.33
N ARG A 139 2.74 -8.06 -6.66
CA ARG A 139 1.43 -7.37 -6.57
C ARG A 139 1.16 -6.78 -5.18
N ILE A 140 1.41 -7.55 -4.13
CA ILE A 140 1.14 -7.14 -2.73
C ILE A 140 2.07 -5.99 -2.33
N TYR A 141 3.36 -6.09 -2.67
CA TYR A 141 4.31 -5.03 -2.36
C TYR A 141 3.95 -3.74 -3.12
N LYS A 142 3.60 -3.82 -4.41
CA LYS A 142 3.10 -2.68 -5.18
C LYS A 142 1.89 -2.01 -4.53
N GLN A 143 0.92 -2.81 -4.08
CA GLN A 143 -0.27 -2.31 -3.38
C GLN A 143 0.11 -1.59 -2.07
N ASN A 144 1.04 -2.14 -1.29
CA ASN A 144 1.53 -1.49 -0.07
C ASN A 144 2.25 -0.16 -0.38
N CYS A 145 3.06 -0.09 -1.44
CA CYS A 145 3.64 1.18 -1.91
C CYS A 145 2.54 2.21 -2.20
N GLN A 146 1.55 1.85 -3.00
CA GLN A 146 0.43 2.72 -3.37
C GLN A 146 -0.38 3.16 -2.14
N ASN A 147 -0.63 2.27 -1.19
CA ASN A 147 -1.35 2.58 0.05
C ASN A 147 -0.61 3.62 0.90
N LEU A 148 0.72 3.54 0.97
CA LEU A 148 1.58 4.48 1.68
C LEU A 148 1.89 5.76 0.88
N GLY A 149 1.58 5.78 -0.42
CA GLY A 149 1.87 6.89 -1.31
C GLY A 149 3.24 6.83 -2.00
N VAL A 150 3.98 5.73 -1.87
CA VAL A 150 5.21 5.48 -2.64
C VAL A 150 4.83 5.12 -4.08
N LEU A 151 5.42 5.83 -5.04
CA LEU A 151 5.19 5.59 -6.46
C LEU A 151 5.94 4.32 -6.92
N THR A 152 5.39 3.66 -7.93
CA THR A 152 6.01 2.46 -8.52
C THR A 152 6.00 2.56 -10.04
N SER A 153 7.06 2.11 -10.70
CA SER A 153 7.13 2.05 -12.16
C SER A 153 7.92 0.84 -12.64
N THR A 154 7.59 0.35 -13.83
CA THR A 154 8.43 -0.60 -14.59
C THR A 154 9.13 0.07 -15.76
N ASP A 155 8.98 1.38 -15.92
CA ASP A 155 9.61 2.17 -16.97
C ASP A 155 10.93 2.79 -16.48
N PHE A 156 12.03 2.25 -16.98
CA PHE A 156 13.39 2.71 -16.67
C PHE A 156 13.74 4.03 -17.37
N SER A 157 12.95 4.50 -18.33
CA SER A 157 13.17 5.82 -18.96
C SER A 157 13.00 6.97 -17.95
N LEU A 158 12.29 6.72 -16.84
CA LEU A 158 12.13 7.69 -15.75
C LEU A 158 13.44 8.06 -15.06
N ILE A 159 14.46 7.20 -15.11
CA ILE A 159 15.77 7.47 -14.50
C ILE A 159 16.38 8.77 -15.05
N GLU A 160 16.35 8.95 -16.36
CA GLU A 160 16.90 10.15 -17.01
C GLU A 160 16.07 11.40 -16.66
N LYS A 161 14.74 11.27 -16.59
CA LYS A 161 13.86 12.38 -16.17
C LYS A 161 14.11 12.83 -14.73
N ILE A 162 14.39 11.89 -13.83
CA ILE A 162 14.71 12.20 -12.43
C ILE A 162 16.06 12.92 -12.36
N ARG A 163 17.06 12.46 -13.12
CA ARG A 163 18.40 13.08 -13.16
C ARG A 163 18.40 14.48 -13.75
N SER A 164 17.60 14.73 -14.79
CA SER A 164 17.42 16.08 -15.35
C SER A 164 16.56 16.98 -14.46
N GLY A 165 15.86 16.41 -13.47
CA GLY A 165 14.94 17.13 -12.60
C GLY A 165 13.66 17.57 -13.31
N ASP A 166 13.29 16.86 -14.39
CA ASP A 166 12.10 17.10 -15.19
C ASP A 166 10.82 16.79 -14.40
N GLU A 167 9.73 17.42 -14.81
CA GLU A 167 8.40 17.04 -14.36
C GLU A 167 7.93 15.77 -15.08
N ILE A 168 7.45 14.81 -14.29
CA ILE A 168 6.88 13.55 -14.79
C ILE A 168 5.36 13.64 -14.64
N PRO A 169 4.56 13.41 -15.71
CA PRO A 169 3.11 13.33 -15.58
C PRO A 169 2.70 12.26 -14.58
N LEU A 170 1.81 12.59 -13.63
CA LEU A 170 1.32 11.65 -12.63
C LEU A 170 0.62 10.44 -13.28
N SER A 171 0.03 10.64 -14.46
CA SER A 171 -0.62 9.59 -15.26
C SER A 171 0.30 8.43 -15.62
N VAL A 172 1.62 8.62 -15.64
CA VAL A 172 2.60 7.54 -15.83
C VAL A 172 2.48 6.49 -14.72
N PHE A 173 2.21 6.91 -13.49
CA PHE A 173 2.14 6.03 -12.33
C PHE A 173 0.75 5.40 -12.13
N THR A 174 -0.27 5.90 -12.81
CA THR A 174 -1.64 5.38 -12.74
C THR A 174 -2.04 4.55 -13.96
N ALA A 175 -1.17 4.47 -14.97
CA ALA A 175 -1.46 3.78 -16.21
C ALA A 175 -1.72 2.28 -15.95
N GLY A 176 -2.88 1.79 -16.39
CA GLY A 176 -3.29 0.39 -16.23
C GLY A 176 -3.91 0.04 -14.87
N GLU A 177 -4.01 1.00 -13.95
CA GLU A 177 -4.70 0.81 -12.66
C GLU A 177 -6.23 0.93 -12.82
N ASP A 178 -6.97 0.28 -11.92
CA ASP A 178 -8.40 0.52 -11.78
C ASP A 178 -8.69 1.92 -11.21
N GLU A 179 -9.94 2.36 -11.34
CA GLU A 179 -10.35 3.71 -10.99
C GLU A 179 -10.18 4.06 -9.49
N ILE A 180 -10.30 3.08 -8.59
CA ILE A 180 -10.07 3.29 -7.16
C ILE A 180 -8.56 3.39 -6.90
N THR A 181 -7.77 2.47 -7.44
CA THR A 181 -6.30 2.48 -7.28
C THR A 181 -5.67 3.74 -7.88
N ARG A 182 -6.14 4.20 -9.05
CA ARG A 182 -5.76 5.49 -9.65
C ARG A 182 -5.98 6.63 -8.66
N GLN A 183 -7.16 6.71 -8.06
CA GLN A 183 -7.47 7.77 -7.11
C GLN A 183 -6.69 7.64 -5.79
N ILE A 184 -6.38 6.42 -5.34
CA ILE A 184 -5.45 6.20 -4.22
C ILE A 184 -4.10 6.87 -4.48
N ILE A 185 -3.54 6.68 -5.68
CA ILE A 185 -2.29 7.31 -6.09
C ILE A 185 -2.46 8.83 -6.20
N GLU A 186 -3.56 9.32 -6.79
CA GLU A 186 -3.83 10.76 -6.94
C GLU A 186 -4.00 11.49 -5.62
N TYR A 187 -4.56 10.85 -4.60
CA TYR A 187 -4.65 11.43 -3.25
C TYR A 187 -3.40 11.17 -2.41
N GLY A 188 -2.43 10.41 -2.95
CA GLY A 188 -1.15 10.15 -2.31
C GLY A 188 -1.19 9.14 -1.18
N GLY A 189 -2.09 8.15 -1.28
CA GLY A 189 -2.16 7.04 -0.35
C GLY A 189 -3.61 6.66 -0.01
N LEU A 190 -3.78 5.43 0.48
CA LEU A 190 -5.09 4.86 0.81
C LEU A 190 -5.79 5.68 1.90
N PHE A 191 -5.03 6.23 2.84
CA PHE A 191 -5.59 7.04 3.91
C PHE A 191 -6.21 8.34 3.39
N GLN A 192 -5.43 9.12 2.63
CA GLN A 192 -5.87 10.39 2.05
C GLN A 192 -7.07 10.19 1.13
N PHE A 193 -7.03 9.12 0.32
CA PHE A 193 -8.15 8.69 -0.48
C PHE A 193 -9.40 8.40 0.37
N ASN A 194 -9.27 7.69 1.49
CA ASN A 194 -10.43 7.38 2.34
C ASN A 194 -11.03 8.63 2.99
N LEU A 195 -10.22 9.60 3.39
CA LEU A 195 -10.74 10.90 3.84
C LEU A 195 -11.45 11.64 2.71
N ALA A 196 -10.85 11.71 1.52
CA ALA A 196 -11.49 12.30 0.34
C ALA A 196 -12.82 11.61 0.02
N ARG A 197 -12.88 10.28 0.18
CA ARG A 197 -14.10 9.48 -0.03
C ARG A 197 -15.19 9.84 0.98
N MET A 198 -14.84 9.97 2.25
CA MET A 198 -15.77 10.41 3.30
C MET A 198 -16.24 11.86 3.09
N GLN A 199 -15.44 12.69 2.43
CA GLN A 199 -15.78 14.06 2.03
C GLN A 199 -16.53 14.16 0.69
N GLY A 200 -16.85 13.03 0.03
CA GLY A 200 -17.57 13.01 -1.26
C GLY A 200 -16.73 13.52 -2.45
N LYS A 201 -15.40 13.55 -2.34
CA LYS A 201 -14.47 14.07 -3.36
C LYS A 201 -13.93 13.01 -4.31
N VAL A 202 -14.32 11.75 -4.16
CA VAL A 202 -13.86 10.64 -4.99
C VAL A 202 -15.01 10.13 -5.85
N PHE A 203 -14.66 9.55 -6.98
CA PHE A 203 -15.60 8.80 -7.80
C PHE A 203 -15.50 7.32 -7.47
N LEU A 204 -16.63 6.64 -7.26
CA LEU A 204 -16.66 5.18 -7.11
C LEU A 204 -17.35 4.59 -8.33
N PRO A 205 -16.69 3.68 -9.07
CA PRO A 205 -17.33 3.05 -10.22
C PRO A 205 -18.57 2.27 -9.75
N PRO A 206 -19.70 2.37 -10.48
CA PRO A 206 -20.90 1.63 -10.14
C PRO A 206 -20.67 0.12 -10.25
N ILE A 207 -21.20 -0.62 -9.29
CA ILE A 207 -21.11 -2.09 -9.24
C ILE A 207 -22.49 -2.66 -9.51
N GLY A 208 -22.59 -3.45 -10.57
CA GLY A 208 -23.83 -4.13 -10.93
C GLY A 208 -23.75 -4.69 -12.34
N ALA A 209 -23.83 -6.01 -12.47
CA ALA A 209 -24.09 -6.61 -13.78
C ALA A 209 -25.47 -6.14 -14.26
N LYS A 210 -25.59 -5.79 -15.55
CA LYS A 210 -26.89 -5.50 -16.17
C LYS A 210 -27.77 -6.72 -15.93
N MET A 211 -28.92 -6.53 -15.29
CA MET A 211 -29.89 -7.61 -15.16
C MET A 211 -30.26 -8.09 -16.57
N GLU A 212 -30.17 -9.40 -16.81
CA GLU A 212 -30.55 -9.95 -18.10
C GLU A 212 -32.07 -9.94 -18.19
N TYR A 213 -32.56 -9.30 -19.25
CA TYR A 213 -33.98 -9.27 -19.56
C TYR A 213 -34.33 -10.51 -20.38
N HIS A 214 -35.19 -11.36 -19.83
CA HIS A 214 -35.80 -12.46 -20.56
C HIS A 214 -37.30 -12.18 -20.68
N GLY A 215 -37.71 -11.61 -21.81
CA GLY A 215 -39.11 -11.42 -22.14
C GLY A 215 -39.69 -12.68 -22.80
N LEU A 216 -40.72 -13.27 -22.19
CA LEU A 216 -41.59 -14.28 -22.81
C LEU A 216 -43.05 -13.79 -22.68
N GLY A 217 -43.58 -13.19 -23.75
CA GLY A 217 -44.91 -12.59 -23.75
C GLY A 217 -45.03 -11.35 -22.85
N ASN A 218 -46.15 -11.23 -22.12
CA ASN A 218 -46.43 -10.08 -21.23
C ASN A 218 -45.72 -10.14 -19.86
N VAL A 219 -44.86 -11.13 -19.62
CA VAL A 219 -44.15 -11.31 -18.34
C VAL A 219 -42.72 -10.82 -18.48
N ARG A 220 -42.37 -9.76 -17.77
CA ARG A 220 -40.98 -9.29 -17.62
C ARG A 220 -40.28 -10.15 -16.56
N ARG A 221 -39.24 -10.90 -16.94
CA ARG A 221 -38.33 -11.56 -15.99
C ARG A 221 -36.95 -10.93 -16.07
N TYR A 222 -36.40 -10.59 -14.91
CA TYR A 222 -35.03 -10.16 -14.74
C TYR A 222 -34.28 -11.26 -14.01
N SER A 223 -33.16 -11.71 -14.56
CA SER A 223 -32.24 -12.63 -13.90
C SER A 223 -30.93 -11.90 -13.60
N THR A 224 -30.37 -12.20 -12.43
CA THR A 224 -28.95 -11.93 -12.18
C THR A 224 -28.13 -12.99 -12.91
N PRO A 225 -27.00 -12.63 -13.54
CA PRO A 225 -26.08 -13.63 -14.06
C PRO A 225 -25.68 -14.66 -13.00
N PRO A 226 -25.38 -15.91 -13.39
CA PRO A 226 -24.79 -16.89 -12.49
C PRO A 226 -23.52 -16.34 -11.84
N MET A 227 -23.41 -16.49 -10.52
CA MET A 227 -22.24 -16.07 -9.73
C MET A 227 -21.63 -17.27 -9.00
N THR A 228 -20.31 -17.27 -8.93
CA THR A 228 -19.53 -18.14 -8.05
C THR A 228 -19.86 -17.87 -6.58
N LEU A 229 -19.41 -18.74 -5.68
CA LEU A 229 -19.55 -18.52 -4.23
C LEU A 229 -18.87 -17.22 -3.79
N ALA A 230 -17.66 -16.95 -4.30
CA ALA A 230 -16.92 -15.74 -3.97
C ALA A 230 -17.65 -14.48 -4.44
N GLU A 231 -18.17 -14.48 -5.68
CA GLU A 231 -18.96 -13.36 -6.21
C GLU A 231 -20.25 -13.15 -5.41
N LYS A 232 -20.93 -14.21 -4.96
CA LYS A 232 -22.10 -14.08 -4.07
C LYS A 232 -21.75 -13.45 -2.72
N ILE A 233 -20.60 -13.82 -2.14
CA ILE A 233 -20.10 -13.21 -0.91
C ILE A 233 -19.85 -11.73 -1.15
N PHE A 234 -19.09 -11.35 -2.18
CA PHE A 234 -18.85 -9.94 -2.49
C PHE A 234 -20.14 -9.19 -2.80
N ALA A 235 -21.02 -9.73 -3.65
CA ALA A 235 -22.30 -9.11 -3.98
C ALA A 235 -23.13 -8.78 -2.74
N ARG A 236 -23.12 -9.64 -1.71
CA ARG A 236 -23.80 -9.38 -0.43
C ARG A 236 -23.14 -8.28 0.42
N HIS A 237 -21.82 -8.15 0.35
CA HIS A 237 -21.03 -7.26 1.23
C HIS A 237 -20.61 -5.94 0.57
N MET A 238 -20.74 -5.81 -0.75
CA MET A 238 -20.40 -4.58 -1.46
C MET A 238 -21.25 -3.42 -0.94
N VAL A 239 -20.59 -2.29 -0.71
CA VAL A 239 -21.20 -1.02 -0.38
C VAL A 239 -21.86 -0.49 -1.65
N SER A 240 -23.18 -0.32 -1.60
CA SER A 240 -23.94 0.19 -2.73
C SER A 240 -23.67 1.68 -2.91
N THR A 241 -23.22 2.05 -4.11
CA THR A 241 -22.95 3.45 -4.48
C THR A 241 -24.22 4.23 -4.84
N SER A 242 -25.41 3.59 -4.72
CA SER A 242 -26.70 4.25 -4.93
C SER A 242 -27.04 5.32 -3.88
N GLU A 243 -26.28 5.39 -2.79
CA GLU A 243 -26.37 6.43 -1.77
C GLU A 243 -25.11 7.32 -1.79
N GLY A 244 -25.14 8.34 -2.65
CA GLY A 244 -24.21 9.48 -2.59
C GLY A 244 -23.34 9.69 -3.82
N ILE A 245 -23.95 10.11 -4.93
CA ILE A 245 -23.55 11.22 -5.83
C ILE A 245 -24.72 11.32 -6.84
N SER A 246 -25.68 12.19 -6.56
CA SER A 246 -26.66 12.59 -7.56
C SER A 246 -25.99 13.63 -8.46
N ASN A 247 -25.46 13.20 -9.60
CA ASN A 247 -25.31 14.06 -10.76
C ASN A 247 -26.10 13.41 -11.91
N ASP A 248 -27.27 14.02 -12.13
CA ASP A 248 -28.14 14.02 -13.31
C ASP A 248 -28.88 12.75 -13.76
N HIS A 249 -30.21 12.90 -13.70
CA HIS A 249 -31.28 12.40 -14.58
C HIS A 249 -30.96 11.22 -15.52
N VAL A 250 -31.57 10.06 -15.24
CA VAL A 250 -32.61 9.39 -16.06
C VAL A 250 -32.92 8.00 -15.46
N GLY A 251 -34.20 7.73 -15.16
CA GLY A 251 -34.78 6.39 -15.35
C GLY A 251 -34.84 5.40 -14.18
N THR A 252 -35.97 5.45 -13.45
CA THR A 252 -36.73 4.28 -12.92
C THR A 252 -35.96 3.09 -12.34
N GLY A 253 -35.67 3.14 -11.03
CA GLY A 253 -35.31 1.99 -10.20
C GLY A 253 -35.91 2.13 -8.81
N ALA A 254 -36.44 1.03 -8.25
CA ALA A 254 -37.18 1.00 -6.98
C ALA A 254 -36.43 1.64 -5.80
N PRO A 255 -37.14 2.26 -4.82
CA PRO A 255 -36.51 2.91 -3.68
C PRO A 255 -35.79 1.87 -2.81
N THR A 256 -34.47 1.96 -2.74
CA THR A 256 -33.69 1.27 -1.71
C THR A 256 -34.03 1.90 -0.36
N ARG A 257 -34.34 1.06 0.63
CA ARG A 257 -34.71 1.50 1.99
C ARG A 257 -33.54 2.29 2.56
N ARG A 258 -33.77 3.56 2.93
CA ARG A 258 -32.89 4.30 3.83
C ARG A 258 -32.60 3.41 5.03
N GLY A 259 -31.33 3.06 5.25
CA GLY A 259 -30.92 2.58 6.56
C GLY A 259 -31.23 3.67 7.59
N GLU A 260 -31.76 3.28 8.76
CA GLU A 260 -31.83 4.17 9.90
C GLU A 260 -30.42 4.71 10.16
N GLN A 261 -30.27 6.05 10.12
CA GLN A 261 -29.03 6.79 10.37
C GLN A 261 -27.91 6.60 9.33
N GLY A 262 -28.03 7.22 8.14
CA GLY A 262 -26.89 7.68 7.31
C GLY A 262 -25.86 6.63 6.90
N SER A 263 -26.13 5.34 7.09
CA SER A 263 -25.22 4.24 6.86
C SER A 263 -25.40 3.75 5.43
N PRO A 264 -24.32 3.59 4.65
CA PRO A 264 -24.45 3.20 3.26
C PRO A 264 -25.06 1.80 3.16
N SER A 265 -26.05 1.66 2.28
CA SER A 265 -26.72 0.41 1.97
C SER A 265 -25.71 -0.64 1.50
N LEU A 266 -25.87 -1.87 2.02
CA LEU A 266 -25.07 -3.02 1.62
C LEU A 266 -25.81 -3.87 0.61
N GLY A 267 -25.02 -4.50 -0.26
CA GLY A 267 -25.50 -5.44 -1.24
C GLY A 267 -25.66 -4.80 -2.62
N VAL A 268 -25.23 -5.54 -3.63
CA VAL A 268 -25.46 -5.26 -5.05
C VAL A 268 -26.05 -6.51 -5.72
N PRO A 269 -26.84 -6.37 -6.80
CA PRO A 269 -27.50 -7.53 -7.43
C PRO A 269 -26.52 -8.59 -7.93
N ALA A 270 -25.38 -8.17 -8.47
CA ALA A 270 -24.34 -9.05 -8.95
C ALA A 270 -23.00 -8.32 -9.07
N VAL A 271 -21.91 -9.07 -8.98
CA VAL A 271 -20.53 -8.62 -9.25
C VAL A 271 -19.90 -9.52 -10.30
N LYS A 272 -18.81 -9.07 -10.91
CA LYS A 272 -17.96 -9.86 -11.80
C LYS A 272 -16.47 -9.56 -11.57
N SER A 273 -15.60 -10.42 -12.08
CA SER A 273 -14.16 -10.16 -12.12
C SER A 273 -13.86 -8.82 -12.82
N GLY A 274 -13.02 -8.00 -12.20
CA GLY A 274 -12.66 -6.66 -12.67
C GLY A 274 -13.50 -5.53 -12.05
N ASP A 275 -14.62 -5.84 -11.39
CA ASP A 275 -15.33 -4.84 -10.59
C ASP A 275 -14.45 -4.36 -9.43
N SER A 276 -14.47 -3.06 -9.17
CA SER A 276 -13.69 -2.41 -8.11
C SER A 276 -14.65 -1.68 -7.16
N GLY A 277 -14.49 -1.88 -5.85
CA GLY A 277 -15.47 -1.41 -4.88
C GLY A 277 -15.03 -1.56 -3.44
N PHE A 278 -15.90 -1.11 -2.53
CA PHE A 278 -15.75 -1.33 -1.10
C PHE A 278 -16.67 -2.46 -0.67
N ALA A 279 -16.15 -3.41 0.09
CA ALA A 279 -16.96 -4.43 0.74
C ALA A 279 -16.85 -4.27 2.27
N ARG A 280 -17.98 -4.42 2.98
CA ARG A 280 -17.96 -4.51 4.44
C ARG A 280 -17.39 -5.86 4.85
N THR A 281 -16.43 -5.84 5.77
CA THR A 281 -15.88 -7.03 6.40
C THR A 281 -16.64 -7.34 7.68
N ASP A 282 -17.00 -8.61 7.89
CA ASP A 282 -17.68 -9.04 9.12
C ASP A 282 -16.71 -9.13 10.30
N LEU A 283 -15.52 -9.69 10.06
CA LEU A 283 -14.43 -9.78 11.03
C LEU A 283 -13.17 -9.15 10.47
N ARG A 284 -12.48 -8.40 11.32
CA ARG A 284 -11.22 -7.72 11.02
C ARG A 284 -10.20 -8.21 12.03
N PHE A 285 -9.06 -8.71 11.57
CA PHE A 285 -8.04 -9.22 12.47
C PHE A 285 -6.72 -8.49 12.27
N SER A 286 -5.95 -8.37 13.35
CA SER A 286 -4.61 -7.80 13.31
C SER A 286 -3.73 -8.45 14.38
N HIS A 287 -2.45 -8.61 14.05
CA HIS A 287 -1.47 -9.28 14.90
C HIS A 287 -0.34 -8.31 15.30
N GLU A 288 0.52 -8.73 16.23
CA GLU A 288 1.46 -7.86 16.94
C GLU A 288 2.52 -7.20 16.06
N TYR A 289 2.82 -7.72 14.86
CA TYR A 289 3.75 -7.08 13.93
C TYR A 289 3.12 -5.90 13.17
N VAL A 290 1.82 -5.97 12.90
CA VAL A 290 1.13 -5.00 12.02
C VAL A 290 0.38 -3.96 12.86
N ASN A 291 -0.25 -4.38 13.95
CA ASN A 291 -1.12 -3.50 14.73
C ASN A 291 -0.43 -2.24 15.26
N PRO A 292 0.81 -2.29 15.82
CA PRO A 292 1.44 -1.09 16.37
C PRO A 292 1.69 0.00 15.32
N MET A 293 2.08 -0.39 14.09
CA MET A 293 2.26 0.57 12.99
C MET A 293 0.91 1.14 12.53
N ALA A 294 -0.11 0.29 12.40
CA ALA A 294 -1.47 0.72 12.08
C ALA A 294 -2.05 1.67 13.13
N ALA A 295 -1.78 1.42 14.42
CA ALA A 295 -2.18 2.28 15.53
C ALA A 295 -1.49 3.67 15.45
N ILE A 296 -0.19 3.72 15.13
CA ILE A 296 0.50 5.00 14.91
C ILE A 296 -0.12 5.77 13.74
N PHE A 297 -0.41 5.08 12.63
CA PHE A 297 -1.09 5.72 11.49
C PHE A 297 -2.47 6.21 11.89
N PHE A 298 -3.24 5.42 12.64
CA PHE A 298 -4.53 5.85 13.16
C PHE A 298 -4.40 7.11 14.03
N ASP A 299 -3.49 7.14 14.99
CA ASP A 299 -3.27 8.30 15.86
C ASP A 299 -2.90 9.56 15.06
N LYS A 300 -1.96 9.45 14.12
CA LYS A 300 -1.49 10.58 13.30
C LYS A 300 -2.56 11.07 12.32
N LEU A 301 -3.21 10.12 11.65
CA LEU A 301 -4.02 10.39 10.46
C LEU A 301 -5.51 10.51 10.78
N VAL A 302 -6.01 9.78 11.77
CA VAL A 302 -7.41 9.81 12.22
C VAL A 302 -7.57 10.64 13.50
N GLY A 303 -6.59 10.54 14.40
CA GLY A 303 -6.62 11.16 15.72
C GLY A 303 -6.81 10.11 16.81
N ARG A 304 -6.03 10.25 17.89
CA ARG A 304 -5.96 9.30 19.00
C ARG A 304 -7.32 8.97 19.63
N ASP A 305 -8.20 9.96 19.74
CA ASP A 305 -9.51 9.81 20.39
C ASP A 305 -10.64 9.48 19.39
N ALA A 306 -10.31 9.19 18.13
CA ALA A 306 -11.31 8.87 17.13
C ALA A 306 -11.90 7.47 17.35
N PRO A 307 -13.23 7.31 17.26
CA PRO A 307 -13.85 6.01 17.48
C PRO A 307 -13.54 5.05 16.33
N ILE A 308 -13.32 3.78 16.67
CA ILE A 308 -13.28 2.68 15.71
C ILE A 308 -14.73 2.27 15.40
N ASN A 309 -15.06 2.14 14.12
CA ASN A 309 -16.38 1.66 13.70
C ASN A 309 -16.53 0.17 14.00
N ASP A 310 -17.61 -0.20 14.69
CA ASP A 310 -17.94 -1.59 15.04
C ASP A 310 -16.74 -2.34 15.68
N PRO A 311 -16.27 -1.91 16.87
CA PRO A 311 -15.06 -2.44 17.47
C PRO A 311 -15.19 -3.93 17.84
N GLY A 312 -16.41 -4.44 18.10
CA GLY A 312 -16.64 -5.86 18.43
C GLY A 312 -16.33 -6.83 17.29
N SER A 313 -16.17 -6.32 16.07
CA SER A 313 -15.76 -7.07 14.88
C SER A 313 -14.24 -7.10 14.68
N VAL A 314 -13.48 -6.36 15.49
CA VAL A 314 -12.01 -6.29 15.43
C VAL A 314 -11.39 -7.24 16.46
N LEU A 315 -10.57 -8.17 15.99
CA LEU A 315 -9.90 -9.19 16.79
C LEU A 315 -8.39 -8.97 16.77
N PHE A 316 -7.82 -8.70 17.93
CA PHE A 316 -6.37 -8.63 18.11
C PHE A 316 -5.85 -9.94 18.70
N PHE A 317 -4.80 -10.47 18.12
CA PHE A 317 -4.14 -11.67 18.63
C PHE A 317 -2.61 -11.55 18.56
N ARG A 318 -1.96 -12.48 19.26
CA ARG A 318 -0.51 -12.63 19.30
C ARG A 318 -0.16 -14.08 19.02
N ASP A 319 0.62 -14.31 17.99
CA ASP A 319 0.99 -15.66 17.53
C ASP A 319 2.46 -15.78 17.15
N HIS A 320 3.11 -14.70 16.77
CA HIS A 320 4.49 -14.75 16.26
C HIS A 320 5.55 -14.65 17.36
N LEU A 321 5.27 -13.89 18.42
CA LEU A 321 6.25 -13.53 19.45
C LEU A 321 5.96 -14.17 20.82
N THR A 322 5.05 -15.14 20.86
CA THR A 322 4.57 -15.75 22.11
C THR A 322 5.68 -16.42 22.93
N PHE A 323 6.65 -17.05 22.28
CA PHE A 323 7.78 -17.75 22.92
C PHE A 323 9.12 -17.05 22.65
N LEU A 324 9.10 -15.77 22.26
CA LEU A 324 10.33 -15.07 21.86
C LEU A 324 11.37 -15.06 22.98
N ASP A 325 10.93 -14.88 24.22
CA ASP A 325 11.75 -14.91 25.43
C ASP A 325 12.34 -16.28 25.75
N GLU A 326 11.90 -17.36 25.10
CA GLU A 326 12.51 -18.69 25.20
C GLU A 326 13.51 -18.97 24.09
N VAL A 327 13.27 -18.45 22.87
CA VAL A 327 14.06 -18.79 21.67
C VAL A 327 15.08 -17.72 21.26
N LEU A 328 15.01 -16.51 21.83
CA LEU A 328 15.91 -15.42 21.44
C LEU A 328 17.33 -15.67 21.96
N SER A 329 18.30 -15.64 21.04
CA SER A 329 19.73 -15.79 21.38
C SER A 329 20.22 -14.67 22.29
N GLU A 330 21.26 -14.96 23.08
CA GLU A 330 21.83 -13.99 24.03
C GLU A 330 22.35 -12.73 23.32
N GLN A 331 22.95 -12.88 22.14
CA GLN A 331 23.39 -11.75 21.31
C GLN A 331 22.22 -10.83 20.95
N LYS A 332 21.08 -11.40 20.52
CA LYS A 332 19.89 -10.63 20.14
C LYS A 332 19.22 -9.97 21.35
N ARG A 333 19.27 -10.59 22.53
CA ARG A 333 18.83 -9.97 23.79
C ARG A 333 19.67 -8.75 24.14
N LYS A 334 21.00 -8.86 24.04
CA LYS A 334 21.93 -7.73 24.29
C LYS A 334 21.72 -6.57 23.31
N MET A 335 21.14 -6.82 22.13
CA MET A 335 20.73 -5.79 21.17
C MET A 335 19.40 -5.09 21.51
N GLY A 336 18.74 -5.45 22.62
CA GLY A 336 17.47 -4.84 23.04
C GLY A 336 16.24 -5.33 22.26
N LEU A 337 16.37 -6.40 21.45
CA LEU A 337 15.28 -6.89 20.62
C LEU A 337 14.09 -7.44 21.43
N LEU A 338 14.34 -7.95 22.64
CA LEU A 338 13.25 -8.40 23.53
C LEU A 338 12.42 -7.23 24.05
N ASP A 339 13.07 -6.11 24.36
CA ASP A 339 12.37 -4.90 24.82
C ASP A 339 11.53 -4.31 23.68
N LEU A 340 12.08 -4.23 22.46
CA LEU A 340 11.35 -3.81 21.26
C LEU A 340 10.14 -4.70 20.97
N ALA A 341 10.32 -6.03 21.02
CA ALA A 341 9.21 -6.97 20.86
C ALA A 341 8.14 -6.80 21.97
N THR A 342 8.56 -6.48 23.19
CA THR A 342 7.64 -6.16 24.29
C THR A 342 6.85 -4.89 24.01
N GLN A 343 7.45 -3.87 23.39
CA GLN A 343 6.73 -2.66 22.98
C GLN A 343 5.62 -2.94 21.97
N LEU A 344 5.81 -3.89 21.04
CA LEU A 344 4.73 -4.29 20.12
C LEU A 344 3.50 -4.79 20.86
N LYS A 345 3.70 -5.66 21.87
CA LYS A 345 2.63 -6.16 22.74
C LYS A 345 1.93 -5.02 23.47
N LEU A 346 2.70 -4.13 24.10
CA LEU A 346 2.15 -3.02 24.88
C LEU A 346 1.34 -2.08 24.00
N LYS A 347 1.85 -1.74 22.80
CA LYS A 347 1.15 -0.84 21.88
C LYS A 347 -0.13 -1.46 21.32
N GLN A 348 -0.14 -2.77 21.04
CA GLN A 348 -1.36 -3.46 20.65
C GLN A 348 -2.40 -3.44 21.79
N GLY A 349 -1.97 -3.67 23.03
CA GLY A 349 -2.86 -3.61 24.20
C GLY A 349 -3.34 -2.21 24.57
N GLU A 350 -2.60 -1.16 24.24
CA GLU A 350 -3.04 0.24 24.41
C GLU A 350 -4.12 0.62 23.38
N PHE A 351 -4.01 0.10 22.15
CA PHE A 351 -4.94 0.42 21.08
C PHE A 351 -6.26 -0.38 21.16
N ALA A 352 -6.20 -1.59 21.71
CA ALA A 352 -7.35 -2.45 21.97
C ALA A 352 -8.15 -1.96 23.18
#